data_AF-A0A3C0FP49-F1
#
_entry.id   AF-A0A3C0FP49-F1
#
_cell.length_a   1.000
_cell.length_b   1.000
_cell.length_c   1.000
_cell.angle_alpha   90.00
_cell.angle_beta   90.00
_cell.angle_gamma   90.00
#
_symmetry.space_group_name_H-M   'P 1'
#
loop_
_entity.id
_entity.type
_entity.pdbx_description
1 polymer ?
#
loop_
_entity_poly.entity_id
_entity_poly.type
_entity_poly.pdbx_seq_one_letter_code
_entity_poly.pdbx_strand_id
1 'polypeptide(L)' 'MAEELPGSVLFACSYNAVRSVMAAALMRHYHGTRIYVESCGVRAGDLDGFAVAVMEEIGLDISS' A
#
# COMPACT_ATOMS: atom_id res chain seq x y z
N MET A 1 4.14 22.78 15.40
CA MET A 1 3.97 21.45 16.04
C MET A 1 4.18 20.44 14.94
N ALA A 2 5.09 19.49 15.09
CA ALA A 2 5.13 18.36 14.15
C ALA A 2 3.83 17.58 14.36
N GLU A 3 3.03 17.42 13.31
CA GLU A 3 1.79 16.66 13.38
C GLU A 3 2.16 15.20 13.69
N GLU A 4 1.60 14.67 14.76
CA GLU A 4 1.91 13.31 15.23
C GLU A 4 1.39 12.30 14.21
N LEU A 5 2.22 11.34 13.80
CA LEU A 5 1.80 10.32 12.82
C LEU A 5 0.71 9.42 13.43
N PRO A 6 -0.27 8.96 12.63
CA PRO A 6 -1.28 8.02 13.12
C PRO A 6 -0.64 6.70 13.50
N GLY A 7 -1.17 6.02 14.52
CA GLY A 7 -0.68 4.69 14.92
C GLY A 7 -0.92 3.60 13.88
N SER A 8 -1.97 3.73 13.05
CA SER A 8 -2.33 2.77 12.02
C SER A 8 -3.08 3.39 10.84
N VAL A 9 -2.89 2.86 9.64
CA VAL A 9 -3.59 3.25 8.40
C VAL A 9 -4.01 2.01 7.61
N LEU A 10 -5.27 1.97 7.17
CA LEU A 10 -5.81 0.96 6.26
C LEU A 10 -6.21 1.61 4.93
N PHE A 11 -5.53 1.25 3.84
CA PHE A 11 -5.90 1.71 2.51
C PHE A 11 -6.95 0.78 1.88
N ALA A 12 -8.07 1.34 1.44
CA ALA A 12 -9.17 0.54 0.87
C ALA A 12 -9.43 0.89 -0.60
N CYS A 13 -9.68 -0.13 -1.43
CA CYS A 13 -10.26 0.06 -2.76
C CYS A 13 -11.31 -1.02 -3.07
N SER A 14 -11.77 -1.11 -4.33
CA SER A 14 -12.81 -2.08 -4.69
C SER A 14 -12.37 -3.54 -4.58
N TYR A 15 -11.13 -3.86 -4.95
CA TYR A 15 -10.67 -5.24 -5.17
C TYR A 15 -9.35 -5.60 -4.48
N ASN A 16 -8.70 -4.64 -3.81
CA ASN A 16 -7.32 -4.78 -3.34
C ASN A 16 -6.28 -5.19 -4.40
N ALA A 17 -6.47 -4.77 -5.65
CA ALA A 17 -5.64 -5.22 -6.78
C ALA A 17 -4.59 -4.18 -7.25
N VAL A 18 -4.87 -2.88 -7.08
CA VAL A 18 -4.09 -1.77 -7.67
C VAL A 18 -3.81 -0.70 -6.61
N ARG A 19 -4.70 0.28 -6.49
CA ARG A 19 -4.46 1.54 -5.75
C ARG A 19 -4.18 1.35 -4.26
N SER A 20 -4.93 0.48 -3.58
CA SER A 20 -4.78 0.27 -2.14
C SER A 20 -3.46 -0.42 -1.79
N VAL A 21 -3.04 -1.41 -2.60
CA VAL A 21 -1.77 -2.11 -2.43
C VAL A 21 -0.59 -1.17 -2.67
N MET A 22 -0.63 -0.41 -3.77
CA MET A 22 0.39 0.61 -4.08
C MET A 22 0.52 1.64 -2.97
N ALA A 23 -0.61 2.17 -2.46
CA ALA A 23 -0.60 3.16 -1.40
C ALA A 23 -0.02 2.62 -0.08
N ALA A 24 -0.34 1.37 0.28
CA ALA A 24 0.22 0.72 1.46
C ALA A 24 1.74 0.53 1.33
N ALA A 25 2.23 0.08 0.18
CA ALA A 25 3.67 -0.06 -0.08
C ALA A 25 4.41 1.29 0.00
N LEU A 26 3.85 2.34 -0.59
CA LEU A 26 4.40 3.70 -0.50
C LEU A 26 4.46 4.20 0.95
N MET A 27 3.39 4.01 1.72
CA MET A 27 3.35 4.43 3.13
C MET A 27 4.41 3.70 3.96
N ARG A 28 4.56 2.38 3.75
CA ARG A 28 5.62 1.57 4.39
C ARG A 28 7.01 2.06 4.00
N HIS A 29 7.22 2.41 2.72
CA HIS A 29 8.49 2.94 2.24
C HIS A 29 8.87 4.28 2.90
N TYR A 30 7.94 5.25 2.95
CA TYR A 30 8.24 6.58 3.50
C TYR A 30 8.27 6.64 5.03
N HIS A 31 7.45 5.83 5.70
CA HIS A 31 7.27 5.92 7.15
C HIS A 31 7.88 4.75 7.94
N GLY A 32 8.36 3.71 7.25
CA GLY A 32 8.95 2.52 7.88
C GLY A 32 7.96 1.85 8.81
N THR A 33 8.42 1.47 10.00
CA THR A 33 7.64 0.77 11.02
C THR A 33 6.92 1.71 12.01
N ARG A 34 6.93 3.02 11.76
CA ARG A 34 6.30 4.01 12.67
C ARG A 34 4.78 3.94 12.67
N ILE A 35 4.20 3.35 11.63
CA ILE A 35 2.75 3.27 11.40
C ILE A 35 2.45 1.82 11.05
N TYR A 36 1.42 1.25 11.68
CA TYR A 36 0.89 -0.03 11.24
C TYR A 36 0.08 0.16 9.95
N VAL A 37 0.59 -0.33 8.83
CA VAL A 37 -0.01 -0.11 7.50
C VAL A 37 -0.54 -1.41 6.93
N GLU A 38 -1.80 -1.41 6.52
CA GLU A 38 -2.44 -2.50 5.77
C GLU A 38 -3.27 -2.00 4.58
N SER A 39 -3.70 -2.94 3.73
CA SER A 39 -4.60 -2.66 2.61
C SER A 39 -5.75 -3.67 2.50
N CYS A 40 -6.90 -3.24 1.99
CA CYS A 40 -8.05 -4.12 1.78
C CYS A 40 -8.89 -3.77 0.54
N GLY A 41 -9.75 -4.72 0.19
CA GLY A 41 -10.72 -4.62 -0.90
C GLY A 41 -12.13 -4.83 -0.37
N VAL A 42 -13.11 -4.10 -0.92
CA VAL A 42 -14.54 -4.40 -0.69
C VAL A 42 -14.88 -5.81 -1.19
N ARG A 43 -14.20 -6.26 -2.25
CA ARG A 43 -14.21 -7.61 -2.78
C ARG A 43 -12.78 -8.11 -2.88
N ALA A 44 -12.62 -9.43 -2.90
CA ALA A 44 -11.34 -10.04 -3.26
C ALA A 44 -11.08 -9.80 -4.75
N GLY A 45 -9.82 -9.49 -5.07
CA GLY A 45 -9.30 -9.44 -6.43
C GLY A 45 -7.85 -9.85 -6.41
N ASP A 46 -7.36 -10.28 -7.57
CA ASP A 46 -5.97 -10.65 -7.74
C ASP A 46 -5.11 -9.41 -7.91
N LEU A 47 -3.87 -9.48 -7.43
CA LEU A 47 -2.91 -8.41 -7.61
C LEU A 47 -2.70 -8.13 -9.10
N ASP A 48 -2.79 -6.87 -9.49
CA ASP A 48 -2.61 -6.46 -10.89
C ASP A 48 -1.12 -6.46 -11.24
N GLY A 49 -0.73 -7.29 -12.22
CA GLY A 49 0.66 -7.38 -12.66
C GLY A 49 1.23 -6.07 -13.22
N PHE A 50 0.38 -5.16 -13.73
CA PHE A 50 0.81 -3.83 -14.13
C PHE A 50 1.11 -2.95 -12.92
N ALA A 51 0.37 -3.10 -11.82
CA ALA A 51 0.70 -2.42 -10.57
C ALA A 51 2.05 -2.89 -10.02
N VAL A 52 2.37 -4.19 -10.12
CA VAL A 52 3.69 -4.74 -9.76
C VAL A 52 4.78 -4.06 -10.59
N ALA A 53 4.66 -4.09 -11.92
CA ALA A 53 5.65 -3.50 -12.82
C ALA A 53 5.87 -2.00 -12.54
N VAL A 54 4.80 -1.24 -12.29
CA VAL A 54 4.89 0.20 -11.97
C VAL A 54 5.60 0.45 -10.63
N MET A 55 5.36 -0.38 -9.62
CA MET A 55 6.05 -0.23 -8.33
C MET A 55 7.52 -0.64 -8.41
N GLU A 56 7.87 -1.62 -9.26
CA GLU A 56 9.25 -1.98 -9.55
C GLU A 56 10.04 -0.83 -10.18
N GLU A 57 9.41 0.05 -10.97
CA GLU A 57 10.06 1.26 -11.53
C GLU A 57 10.67 2.18 -10.45
N ILE A 58 10.11 2.14 -9.23
CA ILE A 58 10.59 2.89 -8.07
C ILE A 58 11.27 2.01 -7.02
N GLY A 59 11.59 0.75 -7.37
CA GLY A 59 12.29 -0.20 -6.50
C GLY A 59 11.46 -0.77 -5.36
N LEU A 60 10.13 -0.80 -5.51
CA LEU A 60 9.20 -1.36 -4.53
C LEU A 60 8.55 -2.63 -5.06
N ASP A 61 8.78 -3.75 -4.37
CA ASP A 61 8.09 -5.01 -4.65
C ASP A 61 6.77 -5.06 -3.88
N ILE A 62 5.67 -5.32 -4.61
CA ILE A 62 4.33 -5.52 -4.04
C ILE A 62 3.74 -6.90 -4.37
N SER A 63 4.55 -7.81 -4.92
CA SER A 63 4.13 -9.14 -5.38
C SER A 63 4.10 -10.23 -4.30
N SER A 64 4.50 -9.91 -3.06
CA SER A 64 4.65 -10.83 -1.94
C SER A 64 3.65 -10.63 -0.80
#